data_AF-A0A328ZFP6-F1
#
_entry.id   AF-A0A328ZFP6-F1
#
_cell.length_a   1.000
_cell.length_b   1.000
_cell.length_c   1.000
_cell.angle_alpha   90.00
_cell.angle_beta   90.00
_cell.angle_gamma   90.00
#
_symmetry.space_group_name_H-M   'P 1'
#
loop_
_entity.id
_entity.type
_entity.pdbx_description
1 polymer ?
#
loop_
_entity_poly.entity_id
_entity_poly.type
_entity_poly.pdbx_seq_one_letter_code
_entity_poly.pdbx_strand_id
1 'polypeptide(L)'
;MTSTPFLAAADTVALWHAVEWMATVVREMSREGFKDDEERAQYEAERVRLLAARRALRKVNAIRRAQSRRLHSPGPSPLEAV
;
A
#
# COMPACT_ATOMS: atom_id res chain seq x y z
N MET A 1 -7.77 -20.46 13.26
CA MET A 1 -6.51 -20.19 12.53
C MET A 1 -6.85 -19.42 11.27
N THR A 2 -6.52 -18.13 11.19
CA THR A 2 -6.73 -17.34 9.97
C THR A 2 -5.51 -17.47 9.07
N SER A 3 -5.64 -18.23 7.98
CA SER A 3 -4.61 -18.28 6.93
C SER A 3 -4.48 -16.88 6.33
N THR A 4 -3.27 -16.32 6.31
CA THR A 4 -3.03 -15.01 5.69
C THR A 4 -3.10 -15.18 4.17
N PRO A 5 -4.00 -14.46 3.46
CA PRO A 5 -4.12 -14.61 2.01
C PRO A 5 -2.80 -14.26 1.31
N PHE A 6 -2.47 -15.01 0.26
CA PHE A 6 -1.32 -14.69 -0.58
C PHE A 6 -1.61 -13.46 -1.42
N LEU A 7 -0.68 -12.50 -1.43
CA LEU A 7 -0.78 -11.29 -2.24
C LEU A 7 -0.02 -11.47 -3.54
N ALA A 8 -0.71 -11.44 -4.67
CA ALA A 8 -0.07 -11.40 -5.97
C ALA A 8 0.60 -10.03 -6.19
N ALA A 9 1.56 -9.99 -7.12
CA ALA A 9 2.15 -8.72 -7.54
C ALA A 9 1.07 -7.77 -8.10
N ALA A 10 0.14 -8.31 -8.89
CA ALA A 10 -0.98 -7.57 -9.47
C ALA A 10 -1.84 -6.88 -8.41
N ASP A 11 -2.15 -7.54 -7.29
CA ASP A 11 -2.95 -6.95 -6.20
C ASP A 11 -2.25 -5.70 -5.62
N THR A 12 -0.94 -5.80 -5.40
CA THR A 12 -0.16 -4.67 -4.87
C THR A 12 0.00 -3.53 -5.86
N VAL A 13 0.03 -3.83 -7.17
CA VAL A 13 0.06 -2.82 -8.24
C VAL A 13 -1.29 -2.10 -8.34
N ALA A 14 -2.41 -2.83 -8.29
CA ALA A 14 -3.74 -2.24 -8.29
C ALA A 14 -3.94 -1.30 -7.07
N LEU A 15 -3.52 -1.73 -5.88
CA LEU A 15 -3.54 -0.88 -4.68
C LEU A 15 -2.64 0.36 -4.82
N TRP A 16 -1.49 0.24 -5.48
CA TRP A 16 -0.64 1.39 -5.76
C TRP A 16 -1.33 2.41 -6.67
N HIS A 17 -1.92 1.97 -7.78
CA HIS A 17 -2.68 2.85 -8.67
C HIS A 17 -3.83 3.57 -7.96
N ALA A 18 -4.57 2.87 -7.08
CA ALA A 18 -5.64 3.49 -6.31
C ALA A 18 -5.13 4.58 -5.36
N VAL A 19 -4.00 4.37 -4.69
CA VAL A 19 -3.39 5.37 -3.80
C VAL A 19 -2.86 6.58 -4.59
N GLU A 20 -2.30 6.36 -5.78
CA GLU A 20 -1.83 7.45 -6.65
C GLU A 20 -3.00 8.25 -7.25
N TRP A 21 -4.12 7.60 -7.56
CA TRP A 21 -5.35 8.30 -7.94
C TRP A 21 -5.82 9.21 -6.80
N MET A 22 -5.88 8.69 -5.57
CA MET A 22 -6.24 9.50 -4.40
C MET A 22 -5.29 10.69 -4.22
N ALA A 23 -3.99 10.51 -4.44
CA ALA A 23 -3.02 11.61 -4.39
C ALA A 23 -3.31 12.70 -5.42
N THR A 24 -3.76 12.31 -6.62
CA THR A 24 -4.16 13.24 -7.67
C THR A 24 -5.41 14.02 -7.23
N VAL A 25 -6.45 13.34 -6.75
CA VAL A 25 -7.67 13.98 -6.25
C VAL A 25 -7.37 15.00 -5.15
N VAL A 26 -6.60 14.61 -4.13
CA VAL A 26 -6.22 15.51 -3.02
C VAL A 26 -5.43 16.72 -3.52
N ARG A 27 -4.56 16.55 -4.51
CA ARG A 27 -3.81 17.66 -5.11
C ARG A 27 -4.73 18.61 -5.87
N GLU A 28 -5.69 18.09 -6.63
CA GLU A 28 -6.64 18.94 -7.37
C GLU A 28 -7.57 19.70 -6.43
N MET A 29 -7.93 19.15 -5.25
CA MET A 29 -8.75 19.84 -4.24
C MET A 29 -8.14 21.17 -3.74
N SER A 30 -6.81 21.31 -3.75
CA SER A 30 -6.14 22.55 -3.31
C SER A 30 -5.62 23.42 -4.45
N ARG A 31 -5.86 23.01 -5.71
CA ARG A 31 -5.27 23.66 -6.90
C ARG A 31 -5.74 25.10 -7.09
N GLU A 32 -7.01 25.38 -6.84
CA GLU A 32 -7.62 26.71 -6.99
C GLU A 32 -7.69 27.48 -5.66
N GLY A 33 -7.13 26.92 -4.58
CA GLY A 33 -7.31 27.42 -3.21
C GLY A 33 -8.62 26.94 -2.58
N PHE A 34 -8.86 27.35 -1.33
CA PHE A 34 -10.07 26.99 -0.57
C PHE A 34 -11.00 28.19 -0.48
N LYS A 35 -12.28 28.01 -0.80
CA LYS A 35 -13.29 29.08 -0.74
C LYS A 35 -13.68 29.43 0.69
N ASP A 36 -13.70 28.43 1.56
CA ASP A 36 -14.08 28.56 2.97
C ASP A 36 -13.28 27.58 3.86
N ASP A 37 -13.53 27.68 5.16
CA ASP A 37 -12.91 26.81 6.16
C ASP A 37 -13.41 25.36 6.06
N GLU A 38 -14.58 25.12 5.47
CA GLU A 38 -15.13 23.77 5.29
C GLU A 38 -14.37 23.01 4.20
N GLU A 39 -14.17 23.61 3.03
CA GLU A 39 -13.33 23.05 1.96
C GLU A 39 -11.91 22.78 2.45
N ARG A 40 -11.35 23.68 3.26
CA ARG A 40 -10.04 23.48 3.88
C ARG A 40 -10.03 22.28 4.83
N ALA A 41 -11.07 22.13 5.67
CA ALA A 41 -11.18 21.01 6.59
C ALA A 41 -11.34 19.68 5.86
N GLN A 42 -12.12 19.65 4.77
CA GLN A 42 -12.27 18.48 3.90
C GLN A 42 -10.95 18.09 3.24
N TYR A 43 -10.19 19.06 2.71
CA TYR A 43 -8.87 18.82 2.15
C TYR A 43 -7.91 18.21 3.18
N GLU A 44 -7.83 18.76 4.40
CA GLU A 44 -6.95 18.19 5.43
C GLU A 44 -7.39 16.78 5.86
N ALA A 45 -8.70 16.52 5.94
CA ALA A 45 -9.23 15.20 6.23
C ALA A 45 -8.81 14.17 5.15
N GLU A 46 -8.95 14.52 3.87
CA GLU A 46 -8.52 13.66 2.77
C GLU A 46 -7.00 13.49 2.71
N ARG A 47 -6.25 14.56 2.99
CA ARG A 47 -4.79 14.51 3.09
C ARG A 47 -4.31 13.54 4.19
N VAL A 48 -4.97 13.54 5.36
CA VAL A 48 -4.68 12.59 6.44
C VAL A 48 -5.01 11.15 6.01
N ARG A 49 -6.15 10.93 5.33
CA ARG A 49 -6.52 9.61 4.80
C ARG A 49 -5.50 9.11 3.77
N LEU A 50 -5.02 9.98 2.87
CA LEU A 50 -3.98 9.65 1.89
C LEU A 50 -2.67 9.23 2.57
N LEU A 51 -2.25 9.94 3.63
CA LEU A 51 -1.07 9.56 4.40
C LEU A 51 -1.22 8.18 5.06
N ALA A 52 -2.39 7.88 5.59
CA ALA A 52 -2.70 6.57 6.14
C ALA A 52 -2.67 5.48 5.06
N ALA A 53 -3.27 5.73 3.89
CA ALA A 53 -3.29 4.81 2.76
C ALA A 53 -1.87 4.50 2.24
N ARG A 54 -1.01 5.52 2.10
CA ARG A 54 0.41 5.34 1.74
C ARG A 54 1.19 4.52 2.77
N ARG A 55 0.91 4.69 4.06
CA ARG A 55 1.52 3.87 5.12
C ARG A 55 1.02 2.43 5.03
N ALA A 56 -0.27 2.20 4.81
CA ALA A 56 -0.85 0.87 4.64
C ALA A 56 -0.25 0.15 3.42
N LEU A 57 -0.14 0.81 2.27
CA LEU A 57 0.47 0.24 1.07
C LEU A 57 1.91 -0.24 1.30
N ARG A 58 2.72 0.53 2.05
CA ARG A 58 4.08 0.10 2.44
C ARG A 58 4.06 -1.19 3.27
N LYS A 59 3.10 -1.35 4.19
CA LYS A 59 2.92 -2.57 4.99
C LYS A 59 2.52 -3.75 4.09
N VAL A 60 1.55 -3.57 3.19
CA VAL A 60 1.11 -4.61 2.25
C VAL A 60 2.28 -5.07 1.37
N ASN A 61 3.07 -4.14 0.85
CA ASN A 61 4.27 -4.47 0.06
C ASN A 61 5.33 -5.23 0.88
N ALA A 62 5.49 -4.92 2.17
CA ALA A 62 6.37 -5.67 3.05
C ALA A 62 5.86 -7.11 3.28
N ILE A 63 4.55 -7.28 3.50
CA ILE A 63 3.91 -8.60 3.63
C ILE A 63 4.12 -9.43 2.37
N ARG A 64 3.85 -8.86 1.18
CA ARG A 64 4.06 -9.54 -0.10
C ARG A 64 5.51 -10.01 -0.24
N ARG A 65 6.49 -9.15 0.03
CA ARG A 65 7.92 -9.53 -0.04
C ARG A 65 8.26 -10.65 0.93
N ALA A 66 7.73 -10.63 2.14
CA ALA A 66 7.92 -11.70 3.12
C ALA A 66 7.31 -13.04 2.64
N GLN A 67 6.13 -13.00 2.01
CA GLN A 67 5.51 -14.18 1.40
C GLN A 67 6.37 -14.73 0.24
N SER A 68 6.85 -13.87 -0.67
CA SER A 68 7.72 -14.28 -1.77
C SER A 68 9.04 -14.90 -1.28
N ARG A 69 9.64 -14.36 -0.21
CA ARG A 69 10.88 -14.91 0.38
C ARG A 69 10.68 -16.30 0.97
N ARG A 70 9.55 -16.55 1.63
CA ARG A 70 9.22 -17.88 2.20
C ARG A 70 9.06 -18.94 1.11
N LEU A 71 8.54 -18.57 -0.07
CA LEU A 71 8.43 -19.48 -1.21
C LEU A 71 9.78 -19.82 -1.86
N HIS A 72 10.78 -18.94 -1.74
CA HIS A 72 12.10 -19.11 -2.36
C HIS A 72 13.18 -19.61 -1.38
N SER A 73 12.82 -20.13 -0.20
CA SER A 73 13.83 -20.78 0.65
C SER A 73 14.19 -22.12 0.01
N PRO A 74 15.43 -22.32 -0.49
CA PRO A 74 15.86 -23.65 -0.89
C PRO A 74 15.79 -24.52 0.37
N GLY A 75 15.14 -25.68 0.28
CA GLY A 75 15.27 -26.69 1.32
C GLY A 75 16.75 -27.07 1.53
N PRO A 76 17.12 -27.66 2.67
CA PRO A 76 18.48 -28.13 2.87
C PRO A 76 18.91 -29.01 1.68
N SER A 77 20.07 -28.71 1.13
CA SER A 77 20.65 -29.47 0.03
C SER A 77 20.79 -30.94 0.44
N PRO A 78 20.42 -31.92 -0.40
CA PRO A 78 20.62 -33.34 -0.10
C PRO A 78 22.09 -33.74 0.14
N LEU A 79 23.04 -32.83 -0.13
CA LEU A 79 24.47 -33.09 -0.05
C LEU A 79 25.10 -32.87 1.34
N GLU A 80 24.33 -32.41 2.34
CA GLU A 80 24.81 -32.29 3.73
C GLU A 80 24.40 -33.46 4.64
N ALA A 81 23.82 -34.53 4.08
CA ALA A 81 23.29 -35.67 4.83
C ALA A 81 24.16 -36.95 4.75
N VAL A 82 25.47 -36.82 4.47
CA VAL A 82 26.41 -37.97 4.37
C VAL A 82 27.53 -37.85 5.40
#